data_AF-A0A7W5J482-F1
#
_entry.id   AF-A0A7W5J482-F1
#
_cell.length_a   1.000
_cell.length_b   1.000
_cell.length_c   1.000
_cell.angle_alpha   90.00
_cell.angle_beta   90.00
_cell.angle_gamma   90.00
#
_symmetry.space_group_name_H-M   'P 1'
#
loop_
_entity.id
_entity.type
_entity.pdbx_description
1 polymer ?
#
loop_
_entity_poly.entity_id
_entity_poly.type
_entity_poly.pdbx_seq_one_letter_code
_entity_poly.pdbx_strand_id
1 'polypeptide(L)'
;MNHERKSWTVKDEAIVRELRELLTLSAEECALLKALEPMAREAAPTLVAEFYERLLSHEPTREFIGDKERLATTLANWFVEVFCGEYDDAYALKRLGIGNVHVRIGLPVRYPLAMMDLIARHGERIASAKGEAAIQAFRKVLAIDVATFNQAYENNQLHHLAELTGSERLARRLLSGG
;
A
#
# COMPACT_ATOMS: atom_id res chain seq x y z
N MET A 1 31.35 -12.69 -9.90
CA MET A 1 31.40 -12.15 -8.52
C MET A 1 30.03 -12.23 -7.90
N ASN A 2 29.92 -13.04 -6.85
CA ASN A 2 28.68 -13.48 -6.20
C ASN A 2 28.38 -12.54 -5.03
N HIS A 3 27.85 -11.34 -5.30
CA HIS A 3 27.37 -10.45 -4.24
C HIS A 3 25.85 -10.55 -4.17
N GLU A 4 25.36 -11.04 -3.03
CA GLU A 4 23.95 -10.98 -2.67
C GLU A 4 23.50 -9.52 -2.72
N ARG A 5 22.43 -9.22 -3.46
CA ARG A 5 21.97 -7.84 -3.63
C ARG A 5 21.45 -7.34 -2.28
N LYS A 6 21.94 -6.20 -1.80
CA LYS A 6 21.49 -5.59 -0.54
C LYS A 6 19.97 -5.40 -0.48
N SER A 7 19.32 -5.09 -1.61
CA SER A 7 17.87 -4.95 -1.66
C SER A 7 17.12 -6.26 -1.34
N TRP A 8 17.74 -7.44 -1.51
CA TRP A 8 17.11 -8.72 -1.16
C TRP A 8 17.08 -8.98 0.35
N THR A 9 17.86 -8.25 1.14
CA THR A 9 17.90 -8.39 2.60
C THR A 9 16.89 -7.47 3.31
N VAL A 10 16.27 -6.53 2.58
CA VAL A 10 15.19 -5.69 3.12
C VAL A 10 13.89 -6.48 3.05
N LYS A 11 13.32 -6.81 4.20
CA LYS A 11 12.12 -7.65 4.34
C LYS A 11 11.19 -7.06 5.39
N ASP A 12 9.92 -7.46 5.29
CA ASP A 12 8.90 -7.25 6.31
C ASP A 12 8.84 -5.79 6.82
N GLU A 13 8.92 -5.55 8.12
CA GLU A 13 8.82 -4.21 8.69
C GLU A 13 9.89 -3.22 8.18
N ALA A 14 11.05 -3.73 7.75
CA ALA A 14 12.14 -2.88 7.28
C ALA A 14 11.85 -2.18 5.94
N ILE A 15 10.85 -2.64 5.19
CA ILE A 15 10.48 -2.09 3.88
C ILE A 15 10.08 -0.62 4.00
N VAL A 16 9.17 -0.29 4.93
CA VAL A 16 8.71 1.11 5.07
C VAL A 16 9.85 2.01 5.53
N ARG A 17 10.71 1.55 6.43
CA ARG A 17 11.88 2.32 6.88
C ARG A 17 12.80 2.63 5.70
N GLU A 18 13.13 1.63 4.89
CA GLU A 18 13.98 1.81 3.70
C GLU A 18 13.36 2.76 2.67
N LEU A 19 12.06 2.61 2.38
CA LEU A 19 11.38 3.48 1.42
C LEU A 19 11.22 4.92 1.92
N ARG A 20 11.06 5.13 3.24
CA ARG A 20 11.06 6.47 3.84
C ARG A 20 12.41 7.17 3.69
N GLU A 21 13.50 6.44 3.87
CA GLU A 21 14.85 6.94 3.64
C GLU A 21 15.03 7.30 2.16
N LEU A 22 14.63 6.40 1.24
CA LEU A 22 14.71 6.62 -0.21
C LEU A 22 13.91 7.86 -0.66
N LEU A 23 12.71 8.06 -0.10
CA LEU A 23 11.83 9.18 -0.45
C LEU A 23 12.08 10.44 0.38
N THR A 24 13.02 10.41 1.33
CA THR A 24 13.33 11.53 2.22
C THR A 24 12.08 12.08 2.92
N LEU A 25 11.26 11.20 3.51
CA LEU A 25 10.05 11.61 4.23
C LEU A 25 10.44 12.25 5.57
N SER A 26 10.21 13.56 5.69
CA SER A 26 10.65 14.35 6.85
C SER A 26 9.68 14.31 8.03
N ALA A 27 10.14 14.71 9.22
CA ALA A 27 9.28 14.82 10.40
C ALA A 27 8.21 15.92 10.24
N GLU A 28 8.54 17.01 9.54
CA GLU A 28 7.62 18.09 9.22
C GLU A 28 6.52 17.61 8.27
N GLU A 29 6.87 16.82 7.25
CA GLU A 29 5.92 16.19 6.35
C GLU A 29 4.97 15.24 7.09
N CYS A 30 5.50 14.41 7.98
CA CYS A 30 4.69 13.56 8.86
C CYS A 30 3.72 14.37 9.73
N ALA A 31 4.18 15.49 10.30
CA ALA A 31 3.35 16.37 11.11
C ALA A 31 2.25 17.06 10.28
N LEU A 32 2.54 17.45 9.03
CA LEU A 32 1.54 17.97 8.09
C LEU A 32 0.44 16.93 7.84
N LEU A 33 0.81 15.68 7.57
CA LEU A 33 -0.16 14.59 7.35
C LEU A 33 -0.99 14.31 8.60
N LYS A 34 -0.38 14.25 9.79
CA LYS A 34 -1.08 14.08 11.07
C LYS A 34 -2.14 15.15 11.31
N ALA A 35 -1.84 16.41 10.98
CA ALA A 35 -2.77 17.51 11.12
C ALA A 35 -3.97 17.42 10.14
N LEU A 36 -3.88 16.62 9.08
CA LEU A 36 -4.93 16.42 8.08
C LEU A 36 -5.83 15.21 8.40
N GLU A 37 -5.48 14.35 9.36
CA GLU A 37 -6.24 13.16 9.72
C GLU A 37 -7.74 13.42 9.97
N PRO A 38 -8.16 14.48 10.71
CA PRO A 38 -9.57 14.76 10.93
C PRO A 38 -10.35 15.02 9.63
N MET A 39 -9.73 15.69 8.65
CA MET A 39 -10.36 15.95 7.36
C MET A 39 -10.41 14.68 6.50
N ALA A 40 -9.39 13.83 6.59
CA ALA A 40 -9.43 12.52 5.95
C ALA A 40 -10.58 11.66 6.51
N ARG A 41 -10.80 11.72 7.82
CA ARG A 41 -11.91 11.03 8.49
C ARG A 41 -13.28 11.54 8.04
N GLU A 42 -13.44 12.84 7.87
CA GLU A 42 -14.66 13.45 7.35
C GLU A 42 -14.91 13.07 5.87
N ALA A 43 -13.86 13.02 5.06
CA ALA A 43 -13.96 12.70 3.63
C ALA A 43 -14.07 11.18 3.32
N ALA A 44 -13.66 10.32 4.25
CA ALA A 44 -13.59 8.87 4.04
C ALA A 44 -14.92 8.23 3.57
N PRO A 45 -16.11 8.58 4.11
CA PRO A 45 -17.38 8.00 3.64
C PRO A 45 -17.64 8.24 2.15
N THR A 46 -17.34 9.45 1.64
CA THR A 46 -17.50 9.80 0.22
C THR A 46 -16.54 8.99 -0.65
N LEU A 47 -15.27 8.94 -0.28
CA LEU A 47 -14.27 8.12 -0.97
C LEU A 47 -14.71 6.65 -1.07
N VAL A 48 -15.16 6.09 0.04
CA VAL A 48 -15.57 4.67 0.13
C VAL A 48 -16.78 4.39 -0.74
N ALA A 49 -17.78 5.29 -0.76
CA ALA A 49 -18.93 5.16 -1.63
C ALA A 49 -18.51 5.11 -3.12
N GLU A 50 -17.69 6.06 -3.56
CA GLU A 50 -17.16 6.11 -4.93
C GLU A 50 -16.31 4.87 -5.26
N PHE A 51 -15.53 4.37 -4.29
CA PHE A 51 -14.66 3.22 -4.47
C PHE A 51 -15.46 1.95 -4.77
N TYR A 52 -16.46 1.64 -3.94
CA TYR A 52 -17.29 0.46 -4.17
C TYR A 52 -18.27 0.62 -5.33
N GLU A 53 -18.72 1.84 -5.65
CA GLU A 53 -19.47 2.09 -6.89
C GLU A 53 -18.64 1.71 -8.12
N ARG A 54 -17.37 2.13 -8.16
CA ARG A 54 -16.45 1.79 -9.26
C ARG A 54 -16.17 0.28 -9.34
N LEU A 55 -15.92 -0.40 -8.22
CA LEU A 55 -15.71 -1.85 -8.23
C LEU A 55 -16.98 -2.64 -8.59
N LEU A 56 -18.15 -2.19 -8.16
CA LEU A 56 -19.42 -2.86 -8.50
C LEU A 56 -19.84 -2.58 -9.95
N SER A 57 -19.42 -1.48 -10.55
CA SER A 57 -19.68 -1.23 -11.98
C SER A 57 -18.75 -2.01 -12.90
N HIS A 58 -17.58 -2.44 -12.43
CA HIS A 58 -16.66 -3.31 -13.18
C HIS A 58 -16.91 -4.79 -12.85
N GLU A 59 -17.50 -5.53 -13.80
CA GLU A 59 -17.98 -6.91 -13.57
C GLU A 59 -16.93 -7.87 -12.98
N PRO A 60 -15.67 -7.92 -13.47
CA PRO A 60 -14.66 -8.84 -12.94
C PRO A 60 -14.25 -8.58 -11.48
N THR A 61 -14.51 -7.39 -10.93
CA THR A 61 -14.16 -7.10 -9.53
C THR A 61 -15.24 -7.49 -8.54
N ARG A 62 -16.46 -7.78 -9.01
CA ARG A 62 -17.61 -8.07 -8.15
C ARG A 62 -17.42 -9.34 -7.32
N GLU A 63 -16.73 -10.35 -7.86
CA GLU A 63 -16.50 -11.63 -7.18
C GLU A 63 -15.71 -11.49 -5.86
N PHE A 64 -14.93 -10.42 -5.71
CA PHE A 64 -14.14 -10.15 -4.51
C PHE A 64 -14.90 -9.34 -3.45
N ILE A 65 -16.13 -8.90 -3.74
CA ILE A 65 -16.92 -8.05 -2.84
C ILE A 65 -17.94 -8.90 -2.10
N GLY A 66 -17.58 -9.32 -0.88
CA GLY A 66 -18.49 -10.00 0.05
C GLY A 66 -19.26 -9.01 0.92
N ASP A 67 -18.95 -9.00 2.22
CA ASP A 67 -19.54 -8.06 3.20
C ASP A 67 -19.09 -6.62 2.92
N LYS A 68 -19.89 -5.90 2.14
CA LYS A 68 -19.60 -4.53 1.71
C LYS A 68 -19.47 -3.56 2.89
N GLU A 69 -20.26 -3.70 3.94
CA GLU A 69 -20.23 -2.77 5.08
C GLU A 69 -18.94 -2.91 5.87
N ARG A 70 -18.51 -4.15 6.13
CA ARG A 70 -17.22 -4.44 6.77
C ARG A 70 -16.05 -3.99 5.90
N LEU A 71 -16.10 -4.25 4.60
CA LEU A 71 -15.06 -3.83 3.65
C LEU A 71 -14.98 -2.30 3.55
N ALA A 72 -16.13 -1.62 3.49
CA ALA A 72 -16.24 -0.16 3.53
C ALA A 72 -15.60 0.44 4.79
N THR A 73 -15.89 -0.13 5.96
CA THR A 73 -15.29 0.30 7.23
C THR A 73 -13.77 0.11 7.22
N THR A 74 -13.31 -1.02 6.68
CA THR A 74 -11.87 -1.34 6.60
C THR A 74 -11.14 -0.36 5.68
N LEU A 75 -11.71 -0.05 4.51
CA LEU A 75 -11.16 0.91 3.56
C LEU A 75 -11.14 2.34 4.14
N ALA A 76 -12.21 2.75 4.82
CA ALA A 76 -12.29 4.05 5.49
C ALA A 76 -11.15 4.20 6.50
N ASN A 77 -10.98 3.20 7.37
CA ASN A 77 -9.93 3.22 8.40
C ASN A 77 -8.54 3.23 7.78
N TRP A 78 -8.28 2.39 6.76
CA TRP A 78 -7.01 2.40 6.05
C TRP A 78 -6.71 3.78 5.44
N PHE A 79 -7.69 4.41 4.78
CA PHE A 79 -7.51 5.72 4.15
C PHE A 79 -7.18 6.80 5.18
N VAL A 80 -7.87 6.82 6.32
CA VAL A 80 -7.58 7.76 7.41
C VAL A 80 -6.17 7.54 7.96
N GLU A 81 -5.74 6.28 8.11
CA GLU A 81 -4.40 5.96 8.60
C GLU A 81 -3.27 6.38 7.67
N VAL A 82 -3.52 6.60 6.37
CA VAL A 82 -2.52 7.23 5.48
C VAL A 82 -2.09 8.59 6.04
N PHE A 83 -2.96 9.26 6.81
CA PHE A 83 -2.72 10.55 7.46
C PHE A 83 -2.31 10.45 8.93
N CYS A 84 -1.94 9.28 9.47
CA CYS A 84 -1.59 9.16 10.89
C CYS A 84 -0.31 9.89 11.31
N GLY A 85 0.59 10.17 10.37
CA GLY A 85 1.90 10.80 10.60
C GLY A 85 2.94 9.90 11.28
N GLU A 86 2.65 8.61 11.47
CA GLU A 86 3.55 7.63 12.09
C GLU A 86 3.70 6.42 11.14
N TYR A 87 4.84 6.37 10.45
CA TYR A 87 5.12 5.40 9.38
C TYR A 87 6.27 4.47 9.77
N ASP A 88 6.06 3.67 10.82
CA ASP A 88 7.08 2.83 11.43
C ASP A 88 6.91 1.34 11.06
N ASP A 89 7.61 0.48 11.79
CA ASP A 89 7.57 -0.98 11.63
C ASP A 89 6.14 -1.52 11.85
N ALA A 90 5.35 -0.94 12.76
CA ALA A 90 3.96 -1.35 12.98
C ALA A 90 3.06 -0.94 11.80
N TYR A 91 3.29 0.25 11.24
CA TYR A 91 2.63 0.68 10.00
C TYR A 91 2.93 -0.30 8.85
N ALA A 92 4.19 -0.68 8.68
CA ALA A 92 4.64 -1.62 7.66
C ALA A 92 3.93 -2.98 7.76
N LEU A 93 3.94 -3.60 8.94
CA LEU A 93 3.31 -4.89 9.17
C LEU A 93 1.80 -4.85 8.87
N LYS A 94 1.14 -3.73 9.17
CA LYS A 94 -0.27 -3.56 8.84
C LYS A 94 -0.51 -3.50 7.33
N ARG A 95 0.32 -2.76 6.58
CA ARG A 95 0.20 -2.67 5.11
C ARG A 95 0.51 -4.00 4.43
N LEU A 96 1.53 -4.71 4.89
CA LEU A 96 1.82 -6.08 4.46
C LEU A 96 0.66 -7.04 4.77
N GLY A 97 0.07 -6.93 5.96
CA GLY A 97 -1.11 -7.69 6.35
C GLY A 97 -2.28 -7.49 5.38
N ILE A 98 -2.56 -6.25 5.00
CA ILE A 98 -3.58 -5.92 4.00
C ILE A 98 -3.27 -6.59 2.66
N GLY A 99 -2.03 -6.43 2.15
CA GLY A 99 -1.58 -7.09 0.91
C GLY A 99 -1.73 -8.61 0.97
N ASN A 100 -1.34 -9.24 2.07
CA ASN A 100 -1.47 -10.68 2.29
C ASN A 100 -2.93 -11.16 2.29
N VAL A 101 -3.88 -10.35 2.76
CA VAL A 101 -5.31 -10.68 2.61
C VAL A 101 -5.71 -10.68 1.14
N HIS A 102 -5.26 -9.70 0.35
CA HIS A 102 -5.60 -9.61 -1.08
C HIS A 102 -4.98 -10.77 -1.88
N VAL A 103 -3.74 -11.15 -1.57
CA VAL A 103 -3.08 -12.35 -2.11
C VAL A 103 -3.89 -13.60 -1.81
N ARG A 104 -4.30 -13.79 -0.54
CA ARG A 104 -5.00 -15.00 -0.09
C ARG A 104 -6.34 -15.22 -0.78
N ILE A 105 -7.06 -14.15 -1.10
CA ILE A 105 -8.34 -14.23 -1.84
C ILE A 105 -8.13 -14.33 -3.36
N GLY A 106 -6.88 -14.36 -3.84
CA GLY A 106 -6.56 -14.46 -5.26
C GLY A 106 -6.84 -13.17 -6.05
N LEU A 107 -7.00 -12.02 -5.39
CA LEU A 107 -7.33 -10.76 -6.04
C LEU A 107 -6.17 -10.28 -6.92
N PRO A 108 -6.34 -10.13 -8.25
CA PRO A 108 -5.27 -9.67 -9.12
C PRO A 108 -4.77 -8.27 -8.73
N VAL A 109 -3.46 -8.13 -8.49
CA VAL A 109 -2.81 -6.90 -7.99
C VAL A 109 -3.13 -5.64 -8.82
N ARG A 110 -3.40 -5.79 -10.11
CA ARG A 110 -3.78 -4.68 -11.01
C ARG A 110 -5.03 -3.92 -10.55
N TYR A 111 -5.99 -4.57 -9.87
CA TYR A 111 -7.22 -3.91 -9.44
C TYR A 111 -6.99 -2.92 -8.29
N PRO A 112 -6.39 -3.32 -7.14
CA PRO A 112 -6.06 -2.35 -6.09
C PRO A 112 -5.10 -1.27 -6.58
N LEU A 113 -4.13 -1.58 -7.45
CA LEU A 113 -3.26 -0.57 -8.04
C LEU A 113 -4.02 0.44 -8.92
N ALA A 114 -4.97 -0.01 -9.74
CA ALA A 114 -5.81 0.89 -10.54
C ALA A 114 -6.69 1.80 -9.66
N MET A 115 -7.18 1.27 -8.53
CA MET A 115 -8.00 2.05 -7.60
C MET A 115 -7.22 3.14 -6.85
N MET A 116 -5.88 3.12 -6.88
CA MET A 116 -5.06 4.19 -6.32
C MET A 116 -5.27 5.54 -7.03
N ASP A 117 -5.78 5.57 -8.27
CA ASP A 117 -6.27 6.82 -8.90
C ASP A 117 -7.26 7.55 -7.99
N LEU A 118 -8.25 6.82 -7.48
CA LEU A 118 -9.31 7.40 -6.65
C LEU A 118 -8.75 7.83 -5.29
N ILE A 119 -7.90 6.99 -4.68
CA ILE A 119 -7.24 7.32 -3.41
C ILE A 119 -6.39 8.59 -3.57
N ALA A 120 -5.59 8.67 -4.63
CA ALA A 120 -4.72 9.81 -4.89
C ALA A 120 -5.52 11.10 -5.04
N ARG A 121 -6.59 11.10 -5.84
CA ARG A 121 -7.44 12.29 -6.04
C ARG A 121 -8.06 12.80 -4.75
N HIS A 122 -8.59 11.92 -3.90
CA HIS A 122 -9.18 12.34 -2.62
C HIS A 122 -8.12 12.81 -1.63
N GLY A 123 -7.01 12.08 -1.51
CA GLY A 123 -5.94 12.43 -0.59
C GLY A 123 -5.20 13.71 -0.96
N GLU A 124 -4.93 13.95 -2.25
CA GLU A 124 -4.34 15.22 -2.72
C GLU A 124 -5.27 16.41 -2.48
N ARG A 125 -6.59 16.22 -2.64
CA ARG A 125 -7.57 17.27 -2.30
C ARG A 125 -7.49 17.63 -0.82
N ILE A 126 -7.44 16.65 0.07
CA ILE A 126 -7.27 16.88 1.52
C ILE A 126 -5.94 17.58 1.81
N ALA A 127 -4.85 17.07 1.23
CA ALA A 127 -3.51 17.59 1.45
C ALA A 127 -3.35 19.04 0.98
N SER A 128 -4.06 19.44 -0.07
CA SER A 128 -4.04 20.82 -0.59
C SER A 128 -4.41 21.89 0.44
N ALA A 129 -5.18 21.53 1.49
CA ALA A 129 -5.52 22.42 2.61
C ALA A 129 -4.29 22.89 3.42
N LYS A 130 -3.15 22.19 3.29
CA LYS A 130 -1.86 22.55 3.91
C LYS A 130 -0.79 22.90 2.88
N GLY A 131 -1.18 23.08 1.61
CA GLY A 131 -0.30 23.51 0.53
C GLY A 131 0.53 22.38 -0.10
N GLU A 132 1.43 22.78 -0.99
CA GLU A 132 2.20 21.86 -1.86
C GLU A 132 3.06 20.85 -1.07
N ALA A 133 3.65 21.26 0.05
CA ALA A 133 4.45 20.37 0.89
C ALA A 133 3.63 19.18 1.43
N ALA A 134 2.38 19.39 1.79
CA ALA A 134 1.51 18.32 2.25
C ALA A 134 1.07 17.40 1.10
N ILE A 135 0.86 17.94 -0.10
CA ILE A 135 0.58 17.14 -1.31
C ILE A 135 1.77 16.23 -1.61
N GLN A 136 2.99 16.76 -1.54
CA GLN A 136 4.22 15.98 -1.73
C GLN A 136 4.37 14.90 -0.66
N ALA A 137 4.14 15.24 0.61
CA ALA A 137 4.15 14.28 1.72
C ALA A 137 3.15 13.14 1.48
N PHE A 138 1.92 13.47 1.09
CA PHE A 138 0.88 12.48 0.80
C PHE A 138 1.29 11.56 -0.36
N ARG A 139 1.84 12.10 -1.45
CA ARG A 139 2.35 11.32 -2.58
C ARG A 139 3.45 10.35 -2.16
N LYS A 140 4.38 10.79 -1.31
CA LYS A 140 5.45 9.92 -0.77
C LYS A 140 4.85 8.75 0.02
N VAL A 141 3.93 9.02 0.94
CA VAL A 141 3.29 7.97 1.74
C VAL A 141 2.44 7.03 0.88
N LEU A 142 1.70 7.56 -0.11
CA LEU A 142 0.94 6.72 -1.03
C LEU A 142 1.85 5.80 -1.85
N ALA A 143 3.02 6.29 -2.29
CA ALA A 143 4.03 5.48 -2.97
C ALA A 143 4.58 4.36 -2.05
N ILE A 144 4.82 4.66 -0.77
CA ILE A 144 5.23 3.66 0.23
C ILE A 144 4.15 2.59 0.40
N ASP A 145 2.88 2.99 0.52
CA ASP A 145 1.76 2.05 0.67
C ASP A 145 1.64 1.14 -0.56
N VAL A 146 1.72 1.70 -1.77
CA VAL A 146 1.68 0.95 -3.02
C VAL A 146 2.84 -0.06 -3.11
N ALA A 147 4.06 0.37 -2.81
CA ALA A 147 5.23 -0.49 -2.84
C ALA A 147 5.13 -1.61 -1.80
N THR A 148 4.77 -1.29 -0.56
CA THR A 148 4.62 -2.26 0.53
C THR A 148 3.50 -3.25 0.26
N PHE A 149 2.37 -2.78 -0.31
CA PHE A 149 1.28 -3.62 -0.75
C PHE A 149 1.71 -4.58 -1.86
N ASN A 150 2.40 -4.08 -2.89
CA ASN A 150 2.90 -4.91 -3.99
C ASN A 150 3.94 -5.94 -3.50
N GLN A 151 4.76 -5.57 -2.51
CA GLN A 151 5.73 -6.46 -1.91
C GLN A 151 5.10 -7.72 -1.30
N ALA A 152 3.87 -7.65 -0.79
CA ALA A 152 3.15 -8.84 -0.32
C ALA A 152 2.89 -9.86 -1.44
N TYR A 153 2.56 -9.39 -2.66
CA TYR A 153 2.39 -10.26 -3.82
C TYR A 153 3.72 -10.89 -4.26
N GLU A 154 4.78 -10.09 -4.32
CA GLU A 154 6.12 -10.57 -4.65
C GLU A 154 6.63 -11.60 -3.63
N ASN A 155 6.41 -11.35 -2.34
CA ASN A 155 6.78 -12.26 -1.26
C ASN A 155 6.09 -13.61 -1.43
N ASN A 156 4.79 -13.62 -1.75
CA ASN A 156 4.05 -14.86 -1.98
C ASN A 156 4.57 -15.64 -3.20
N GLN A 157 4.79 -14.96 -4.33
CA GLN A 157 5.35 -15.59 -5.53
C GLN A 157 6.74 -16.18 -5.27
N LEU A 158 7.59 -15.41 -4.59
CA LEU A 158 8.93 -15.82 -4.24
C LEU A 158 8.93 -17.00 -3.28
N HIS A 159 8.06 -16.99 -2.27
CA HIS A 159 7.94 -18.06 -1.29
C HIS A 159 7.64 -19.40 -1.97
N HIS A 160 6.60 -19.48 -2.80
CA HIS A 160 6.26 -20.72 -3.50
C HIS A 160 7.36 -21.18 -4.47
N LEU A 161 8.02 -20.25 -5.16
CA LEU A 161 9.12 -20.62 -6.05
C LEU A 161 10.36 -21.08 -5.26
N ALA A 162 10.63 -20.48 -4.10
CA ALA A 162 11.71 -20.90 -3.21
C ALA A 162 11.45 -22.31 -2.65
N GLU A 163 10.20 -22.64 -2.31
CA GLU A 163 9.80 -23.99 -1.90
C GLU A 163 10.04 -25.01 -3.02
N LEU A 164 9.66 -24.69 -4.26
CA LEU A 164 9.87 -25.57 -5.41
C LEU A 164 11.34 -25.77 -5.77
N THR A 165 12.16 -24.72 -5.63
CA THR A 165 13.58 -24.73 -6.01
C THR A 165 14.51 -25.17 -4.89
N GLY A 166 14.00 -25.22 -3.64
CA GLY A 166 14.81 -25.40 -2.43
C GLY A 166 15.78 -24.23 -2.15
N SER A 167 15.66 -23.10 -2.85
CA SER A 167 16.58 -21.97 -2.71
C SER A 167 15.94 -20.65 -3.12
N GLU A 168 15.74 -19.73 -2.16
CA GLU A 168 15.27 -18.36 -2.44
C GLU A 168 16.18 -17.66 -3.47
N ARG A 169 17.49 -17.90 -3.41
CA ARG A 169 18.45 -17.34 -4.37
C ARG A 169 18.17 -17.82 -5.79
N LEU A 170 17.91 -19.12 -5.98
CA LEU A 170 17.59 -19.68 -7.30
C LEU A 170 16.23 -19.15 -7.78
N ALA A 171 15.24 -19.11 -6.90
CA ALA A 171 13.93 -18.53 -7.19
C ALA A 171 14.02 -17.08 -7.70
N ARG A 172 14.76 -16.21 -7.00
CA ARG A 172 14.99 -14.82 -7.44
C ARG A 172 15.67 -14.73 -8.81
N ARG A 173 16.62 -15.62 -9.10
CA ARG A 173 17.29 -15.68 -10.43
C ARG A 173 16.32 -16.09 -11.53
N LEU A 174 15.45 -17.06 -11.28
CA LEU A 174 14.44 -17.50 -12.25
C LEU A 174 13.40 -16.41 -12.53
N LEU A 175 12.90 -15.73 -11.50
CA LEU A 175 11.98 -14.58 -11.66
C LEU A 175 12.60 -13.43 -12.46
N SER A 176 13.93 -13.26 -12.37
CA SER A 176 14.66 -12.23 -13.11
C SER A 176 14.91 -12.59 -14.58
N GLY A 177 14.35 -13.70 -15.08
CA GLY A 177 14.55 -14.17 -16.46
C GLY A 177 15.97 -14.67 -16.73
N GLY A 178 16.54 -15.39 -15.76
CA GLY A 178 17.96 -15.79 -15.66
C GLY A 178 18.66 -16.30 -16.91
#